data_AF-A0AAW2NH14-F1
#
_entry.id   AF-A0AAW2NH14-F1
#
_cell.length_a   1.000
_cell.length_b   1.000
_cell.length_c   1.000
_cell.angle_alpha   90.00
_cell.angle_beta   90.00
_cell.angle_gamma   90.00
#
_symmetry.space_group_name_H-M   'P 1'
#
loop_
_entity.id
_entity.type
_entity.pdbx_description
1 polymer ?
#
loop_
_entity_poly.entity_id
_entity_poly.type
_entity_poly.pdbx_seq_one_letter_code
_entity_poly.pdbx_strand_id
1 'polypeptide(L)'
;MASSEVNAGIESNSGGESPGTPGTPGSNESDVPEEFYAFRDLICPELFRENVPRNTSALQGAGWVAEIMTTPHQGRFFDNIRMTKPCFYALVDALTSRGLLPQGQTSRVTSIEEVALFMQTVGMHKRHRDNMERFQHSLETINRRFHRVLSALCAMAPELITPPNFIEPHPRVANNPDFYPYFKDCVGAMDGTLVPAWVPRVDQHDIDRGKAA
;
A
#
# COMPACT_ATOMS: atom_id res chain seq x y z
N MET A 1 59.84 25.82 -39.21
CA MET A 1 60.13 27.02 -38.38
C MET A 1 59.86 26.61 -36.94
N ALA A 2 60.90 26.11 -36.25
CA ALA A 2 61.63 26.82 -35.18
C ALA A 2 60.74 26.93 -33.92
N SER A 3 60.82 26.00 -32.96
CA SER A 3 61.85 25.85 -31.90
C SER A 3 61.72 26.87 -30.78
N SER A 4 61.34 26.41 -29.58
CA SER A 4 62.07 26.68 -28.34
C SER A 4 61.60 25.73 -27.22
N GLU A 5 62.46 24.77 -26.89
CA GLU A 5 62.49 24.08 -25.61
C GLU A 5 63.08 25.03 -24.55
N VAL A 6 62.64 24.91 -23.29
CA VAL A 6 63.53 25.07 -22.15
C VAL A 6 63.17 24.04 -21.09
N ASN A 7 64.16 23.24 -20.75
CA ASN A 7 64.16 22.15 -19.79
C ASN A 7 64.99 22.59 -18.57
N ALA A 8 64.52 22.33 -17.35
CA ALA A 8 65.29 22.24 -16.09
C ALA A 8 64.27 21.96 -14.97
N GLY A 9 64.42 21.02 -14.05
CA GLY A 9 65.46 20.05 -13.77
C GLY A 9 64.91 19.10 -12.68
N ILE A 10 65.46 17.89 -12.63
CA ILE A 10 65.18 16.90 -11.59
C ILE A 10 66.04 17.24 -10.38
N GLU A 11 65.43 17.44 -9.21
CA GLU A 11 66.06 17.17 -7.92
C GLU A 11 65.08 16.43 -7.00
N SER A 12 65.51 15.25 -6.58
CA SER A 12 64.94 14.41 -5.55
C SER A 12 65.22 14.97 -4.16
N ASN A 13 64.21 15.12 -3.30
CA ASN A 13 64.44 15.01 -1.85
C ASN A 13 63.21 14.47 -1.10
N SER A 14 63.52 13.67 -0.09
CA SER A 14 62.69 12.80 0.73
C SER A 14 62.06 13.50 1.95
N GLY A 15 60.88 13.01 2.36
CA GLY A 15 60.43 12.98 3.76
C GLY A 15 59.54 14.13 4.26
N GLY A 16 58.45 13.78 4.95
CA GLY A 16 57.83 14.65 5.97
C GLY A 16 56.32 14.91 5.84
N GLU A 17 55.54 14.09 6.55
CA GLU A 17 54.25 14.37 7.25
C GLU A 17 53.06 15.06 6.55
N SER A 18 51.95 14.31 6.51
CA SER A 18 50.58 14.75 6.19
C SER A 18 49.97 15.65 7.28
N PRO A 19 49.19 16.70 6.92
CA PRO A 19 48.31 17.38 7.86
C PRO A 19 47.00 16.60 8.06
N GLY A 20 46.71 16.26 9.31
CA GLY A 20 45.61 15.40 9.74
C GLY A 20 44.20 15.94 9.51
N THR A 21 43.28 14.99 9.34
CA THR A 21 41.82 15.14 9.35
C THR A 21 41.32 15.48 10.76
N PRO A 22 40.27 16.32 10.92
CA PRO A 22 39.69 16.63 12.23
C PRO A 22 39.08 15.37 12.87
N GLY A 23 39.47 15.09 14.11
CA GLY A 23 39.09 13.90 14.85
C GLY A 23 37.59 13.81 15.15
N THR A 24 37.05 12.60 14.94
CA THR A 24 35.84 12.11 15.60
C THR A 24 36.09 12.12 17.11
N PRO A 25 35.18 12.62 17.96
CA PRO A 25 35.30 12.42 19.39
C PRO A 25 35.15 10.92 19.67
N GLY A 26 36.27 10.27 20.00
CA GLY A 26 36.26 8.95 20.59
C GLY A 26 35.62 9.06 21.97
N SER A 27 34.35 8.70 22.08
CA SER A 27 33.81 8.23 23.35
C SER A 27 34.44 6.87 23.60
N ASN A 28 35.48 6.86 24.43
CA ASN A 28 36.14 5.65 24.90
C ASN A 28 35.11 4.73 25.55
N GLU A 29 34.77 3.64 24.88
CA GLU A 29 33.92 2.56 25.38
C GLU A 29 34.62 1.75 26.51
N SER A 30 35.86 2.13 26.86
CA SER A 30 36.75 1.41 27.79
C SER A 30 36.69 1.88 29.26
N ASP A 31 35.92 2.92 29.61
CA ASP A 31 35.83 3.45 30.98
C ASP A 31 34.47 3.18 31.66
N VAL A 32 33.78 2.13 31.26
CA VAL A 32 32.55 1.69 31.95
C VAL A 32 32.95 0.63 32.98
N PRO A 33 32.74 0.86 34.30
CA PRO A 33 33.13 -0.10 35.33
C PRO A 33 32.56 -1.49 35.04
N GLU A 34 33.36 -2.54 35.20
CA GLU A 34 32.91 -3.93 34.98
C GLU A 34 31.68 -4.26 35.87
N GLU A 35 31.60 -3.62 37.03
CA GLU A 35 30.47 -3.64 37.95
C GLU A 35 29.17 -3.11 37.33
N PHE A 36 29.25 -2.11 36.44
CA PHE A 36 28.10 -1.57 35.71
C PHE A 36 27.56 -2.57 34.69
N TYR A 37 28.43 -3.32 34.00
CA TYR A 37 28.01 -4.40 33.09
C TYR A 37 27.48 -5.61 33.87
N ALA A 38 28.12 -5.98 34.98
CA ALA A 38 27.60 -7.02 35.87
C ALA A 38 26.24 -6.63 36.47
N PHE A 39 26.05 -5.35 36.83
CA PHE A 39 24.78 -4.80 37.31
C PHE A 39 23.72 -4.72 36.20
N ARG A 40 24.12 -4.33 34.97
CA ARG A 40 23.29 -4.35 33.75
C ARG A 40 22.74 -5.76 33.49
N ASP A 41 23.62 -6.76 33.55
CA ASP A 41 23.29 -8.16 33.26
C ASP A 41 22.51 -8.82 34.42
N LEU A 42 22.64 -8.32 35.65
CA LEU A 42 21.97 -8.84 36.84
C LEU A 42 20.58 -8.22 37.09
N ILE A 43 20.38 -6.94 36.79
CA ILE A 43 19.14 -6.23 37.15
C ILE A 43 17.96 -6.61 36.26
N CYS A 44 18.16 -6.78 34.95
CA CYS A 44 17.16 -7.27 34.00
C CYS A 44 17.84 -7.45 32.63
N PRO A 45 18.25 -8.68 32.25
CA PRO A 45 18.77 -8.97 30.91
C PRO A 45 17.82 -8.50 29.79
N GLU A 46 16.51 -8.46 30.07
CA GLU A 46 15.45 -7.96 29.19
C GLU A 46 15.56 -6.47 28.86
N LEU A 47 16.07 -5.64 29.78
CA LEU A 47 16.11 -4.18 29.65
C LEU A 47 17.29 -3.69 28.81
N PHE A 48 18.36 -4.48 28.73
CA PHE A 48 19.58 -4.16 27.96
C PHE A 48 19.83 -5.14 26.81
N ARG A 49 18.80 -5.88 26.40
CA ARG A 49 18.87 -6.80 25.27
C ARG A 49 19.26 -6.01 24.02
N GLU A 50 20.35 -6.42 23.35
CA GLU A 50 20.76 -5.82 22.09
C GLU A 50 19.60 -5.86 21.09
N ASN A 51 19.39 -4.74 20.38
CA ASN A 51 18.36 -4.66 19.35
C ASN A 51 18.76 -5.54 18.15
N VAL A 52 18.31 -6.79 18.16
CA VAL A 52 18.48 -7.70 17.03
C VAL A 52 17.52 -7.27 15.91
N PRO A 53 18.03 -6.95 14.70
CA PRO A 53 17.17 -6.61 13.57
C PRO A 53 16.23 -7.76 13.23
N ARG A 54 14.92 -7.48 13.20
CA ARG A 54 13.90 -8.48 12.88
C ARG A 54 13.70 -8.70 11.38
N ASN A 55 13.70 -7.62 10.61
CA ASN A 55 13.36 -7.64 9.19
C ASN A 55 14.63 -7.66 8.34
N THR A 56 15.18 -8.87 8.15
CA THR A 56 16.52 -9.08 7.56
C THR A 56 16.49 -9.73 6.18
N SER A 57 15.32 -9.97 5.59
CA SER A 57 15.23 -10.55 4.25
C SER A 57 15.88 -9.65 3.20
N ALA A 58 16.61 -10.27 2.27
CA ALA A 58 17.18 -9.60 1.12
C ALA A 58 16.12 -9.05 0.16
N LEU A 59 14.96 -9.72 0.07
CA LEU A 59 13.85 -9.27 -0.76
C LEU A 59 12.94 -8.33 0.05
N GLN A 60 13.22 -7.04 -0.09
CA GLN A 60 12.41 -5.96 0.49
C GLN A 60 11.07 -5.82 -0.25
N GLY A 61 10.09 -5.18 0.40
CA GLY A 61 8.73 -5.05 -0.16
C GLY A 61 8.68 -4.43 -1.55
N ALA A 62 9.40 -3.33 -1.81
CA ALA A 62 9.51 -2.74 -3.15
C ALA A 62 10.09 -3.71 -4.20
N GLY A 63 11.08 -4.51 -3.81
CA GLY A 63 11.69 -5.51 -4.69
C GLY A 63 10.72 -6.64 -5.04
N TRP A 64 9.96 -7.13 -4.05
CA TRP A 64 8.91 -8.12 -4.29
C TRP A 64 7.82 -7.59 -5.22
N VAL A 65 7.37 -6.34 -5.03
CA VAL A 65 6.35 -5.74 -5.92
C VAL A 65 6.88 -5.63 -7.35
N ALA A 66 8.14 -5.21 -7.53
CA ALA A 66 8.77 -5.16 -8.85
C ALA A 66 8.84 -6.55 -9.51
N GLU A 67 9.15 -7.60 -8.74
CA GLU A 67 9.23 -8.99 -9.23
C GLU A 67 7.87 -9.49 -9.75
N ILE A 68 6.79 -9.29 -9.00
CA ILE A 68 5.45 -9.72 -9.45
C ILE A 68 4.92 -8.86 -10.60
N MET A 69 5.40 -7.62 -10.73
CA MET A 69 5.07 -6.72 -11.84
C MET A 69 5.73 -7.14 -13.14
N THR A 70 7.00 -7.55 -13.10
CA THR A 70 7.78 -7.93 -14.29
C THR A 70 7.62 -9.39 -14.68
N THR A 71 6.92 -10.19 -13.86
CA THR A 71 6.74 -11.61 -14.14
C THR A 71 6.05 -11.86 -15.49
N PRO A 72 6.56 -12.82 -16.31
CA PRO A 72 5.93 -13.21 -17.58
C PRO A 72 4.56 -13.90 -17.41
N HIS A 73 4.31 -14.51 -16.24
CA HIS A 73 3.09 -15.25 -15.99
C HIS A 73 1.90 -14.30 -15.80
N GLN A 74 0.94 -14.35 -16.72
CA GLN A 74 -0.17 -13.39 -16.79
C GLN A 74 -1.06 -13.38 -15.54
N GLY A 75 -1.26 -14.55 -14.91
CA GLY A 75 -2.12 -14.69 -13.72
C GLY A 75 -1.43 -14.35 -12.39
N ARG A 76 -0.09 -14.40 -12.31
CA ARG A 76 0.63 -14.37 -11.02
C ARG A 76 0.39 -13.06 -10.27
N PHE A 77 0.32 -11.95 -11.00
CA PHE A 77 0.02 -10.65 -10.42
C PHE A 77 -1.41 -10.61 -9.86
N PHE A 78 -2.38 -11.09 -10.64
CA PHE A 78 -3.78 -11.15 -10.21
C PHE A 78 -3.97 -12.06 -8.99
N ASP A 79 -3.27 -13.18 -8.93
CA ASP A 79 -3.32 -14.09 -7.78
C ASP A 79 -2.82 -13.43 -6.49
N ASN A 80 -1.86 -12.50 -6.60
CA ASN A 80 -1.26 -11.81 -5.44
C ASN A 80 -1.93 -10.48 -5.07
N ILE A 81 -2.55 -9.78 -6.02
CA ILE A 81 -3.06 -8.41 -5.84
C ILE A 81 -4.57 -8.31 -6.07
N ARG A 82 -5.20 -9.34 -6.69
CA ARG A 82 -6.62 -9.36 -7.11
C ARG A 82 -7.02 -8.24 -8.07
N MET A 83 -6.05 -7.76 -8.84
CA MET A 83 -6.24 -6.71 -9.82
C MET A 83 -5.35 -7.00 -11.03
N THR A 84 -5.76 -6.57 -12.22
CA THR A 84 -4.89 -6.63 -13.40
C THR A 84 -3.79 -5.58 -13.28
N LYS A 85 -2.62 -5.81 -13.89
CA LYS A 85 -1.50 -4.84 -13.87
C LYS A 85 -1.92 -3.45 -14.36
N PRO A 86 -2.68 -3.30 -15.48
CA PRO A 86 -3.11 -1.99 -15.95
C PRO A 86 -4.02 -1.26 -14.96
N CYS A 87 -5.00 -1.94 -14.38
CA CYS A 87 -5.88 -1.34 -13.38
C CYS A 87 -5.12 -0.92 -12.12
N PHE A 88 -4.12 -1.72 -11.70
CA PHE A 88 -3.29 -1.37 -10.55
C PHE A 88 -2.47 -0.10 -10.81
N TYR A 89 -1.83 0.02 -11.97
CA TYR A 89 -1.11 1.25 -12.33
C TYR A 89 -2.04 2.44 -12.45
N ALA A 90 -3.21 2.28 -13.08
CA ALA A 90 -4.21 3.34 -13.17
C ALA A 90 -4.67 3.81 -11.78
N LEU A 91 -4.83 2.90 -10.83
CA LEU A 91 -5.16 3.25 -9.46
C LEU A 91 -4.04 4.04 -8.78
N VAL A 92 -2.79 3.57 -8.89
CA VAL A 92 -1.63 4.25 -8.30
C VAL A 92 -1.50 5.65 -8.88
N ASP A 93 -1.57 5.79 -10.21
CA ASP A 93 -1.52 7.08 -10.90
C ASP A 93 -2.68 8.00 -10.50
N ALA A 94 -3.90 7.48 -10.38
CA ALA A 94 -5.05 8.27 -9.96
C ALA A 94 -4.86 8.86 -8.55
N LEU A 95 -4.26 8.09 -7.64
CA LEU A 95 -3.99 8.51 -6.25
C LEU A 95 -2.80 9.48 -6.17
N THR A 96 -1.76 9.28 -6.96
CA THR A 96 -0.56 10.15 -6.95
C THR A 96 -0.80 11.48 -7.67
N SER A 97 -1.44 11.46 -8.84
CA SER A 97 -1.75 12.66 -9.64
C SER A 97 -2.67 13.65 -8.91
N ARG A 98 -3.60 13.13 -8.08
CA ARG A 98 -4.46 13.94 -7.20
C ARG A 98 -3.77 14.41 -5.92
N GLY A 99 -2.51 14.04 -5.69
CA GLY A 99 -1.77 14.36 -4.47
C GLY A 99 -2.31 13.65 -3.22
N LEU A 100 -3.09 12.58 -3.37
CA LEU A 100 -3.68 11.82 -2.25
C LEU A 100 -2.68 10.84 -1.63
N LEU A 101 -1.73 10.35 -2.43
CA LEU A 101 -0.57 9.56 -1.97
C LEU A 101 0.75 10.22 -2.38
N PRO A 102 1.11 11.36 -1.75
CA PRO A 102 2.37 12.04 -2.07
C PRO A 102 3.56 11.19 -1.64
N GLN A 103 4.52 11.05 -2.56
CA GLN A 103 5.82 10.45 -2.28
C GLN A 103 6.67 11.49 -1.53
N GLY A 104 6.76 11.37 -0.21
CA GLY A 104 7.64 12.22 0.59
C GLY A 104 9.12 11.89 0.32
N GLN A 105 9.99 12.90 0.35
CA GLN A 105 11.45 12.73 0.17
C GLN A 105 12.09 11.74 1.16
N THR A 106 11.46 11.54 2.32
CA THR A 106 11.92 10.61 3.38
C THR A 106 11.12 9.32 3.45
N SER A 107 10.14 9.12 2.56
CA SER A 107 9.30 7.91 2.60
C SER A 107 10.07 6.73 2.06
N ARG A 108 10.52 5.85 2.97
CA ARG A 108 11.16 4.56 2.63
C ARG A 108 10.23 3.56 1.93
N VAL A 109 8.92 3.83 1.91
CA VAL A 109 7.90 3.00 1.25
C VAL A 109 7.36 3.79 0.07
N THR A 110 7.31 3.17 -1.11
CA THR A 110 6.82 3.79 -2.34
C THR A 110 5.29 3.74 -2.41
N SER A 111 4.64 4.69 -3.10
CA SER A 111 3.18 4.64 -3.30
C SER A 111 2.72 3.32 -3.95
N ILE A 112 3.52 2.77 -4.87
CA ILE A 112 3.28 1.44 -5.48
C ILE A 112 3.26 0.34 -4.40
N GLU A 113 4.25 0.35 -3.51
CA GLU A 113 4.35 -0.64 -2.44
C GLU A 113 3.23 -0.48 -1.40
N GLU A 114 2.84 0.75 -1.05
CA GLU A 114 1.72 1.03 -0.15
C GLU A 114 0.41 0.48 -0.72
N VAL A 115 0.13 0.73 -2.00
CA VAL A 115 -1.08 0.22 -2.66
C VAL A 115 -1.03 -1.31 -2.76
N ALA A 116 0.12 -1.91 -3.07
CA ALA A 116 0.27 -3.37 -3.10
C ALA A 116 0.02 -4.01 -1.72
N LEU A 117 0.52 -3.40 -0.64
CA LEU A 117 0.27 -3.82 0.74
C LEU A 117 -1.21 -3.73 1.11
N PHE A 118 -1.87 -2.64 0.73
CA PHE A 118 -3.31 -2.48 0.93
C PHE A 118 -4.09 -3.58 0.22
N MET A 119 -3.78 -3.83 -1.06
CA MET A 119 -4.43 -4.88 -1.86
C MET A 119 -4.18 -6.30 -1.34
N GLN A 120 -2.98 -6.61 -0.83
CA GLN A 120 -2.72 -7.87 -0.12
C GLN A 120 -3.63 -8.03 1.11
N THR A 121 -3.91 -6.94 1.82
CA THR A 121 -4.77 -6.96 3.00
C THR A 121 -6.24 -7.18 2.59
N VAL A 122 -6.78 -6.36 1.69
CA VAL A 122 -8.22 -6.38 1.36
C VAL A 122 -8.60 -7.42 0.31
N GLY A 123 -7.75 -7.65 -0.69
CA GLY A 123 -8.03 -8.58 -1.80
C GLY A 123 -7.63 -10.03 -1.49
N MET A 124 -6.55 -10.21 -0.71
CA MET A 124 -6.07 -11.55 -0.36
C MET A 124 -6.35 -11.96 1.10
N HIS A 125 -7.01 -11.09 1.87
CA HIS A 125 -7.28 -11.32 3.30
C HIS A 125 -6.01 -11.62 4.13
N LYS A 126 -4.86 -11.05 3.73
CA LYS A 126 -3.61 -11.21 4.49
C LYS A 126 -3.69 -10.43 5.80
N ARG A 127 -3.22 -11.04 6.88
CA ARG A 127 -3.11 -10.35 8.17
C ARG A 127 -1.94 -9.38 8.09
N HIS A 128 -1.98 -8.31 8.87
CA HIS A 128 -0.86 -7.37 8.94
C HIS A 128 0.46 -8.05 9.34
N ARG A 129 0.41 -9.15 10.12
CA ARG A 129 1.58 -9.95 10.47
C ARG A 129 2.20 -10.67 9.26
N ASP A 130 1.38 -11.14 8.33
CA ASP A 130 1.85 -11.77 7.09
C ASP A 130 2.50 -10.71 6.19
N ASN A 131 1.90 -9.52 6.12
CA ASN A 131 2.46 -8.40 5.36
C ASN A 131 3.74 -7.84 5.99
N MET A 132 3.87 -7.89 7.32
CA MET A 132 5.11 -7.54 8.01
C MET A 132 6.28 -8.40 7.52
N GLU A 133 6.04 -9.71 7.36
CA GLU A 133 7.03 -10.64 6.83
C GLU A 133 7.22 -10.50 5.32
N ARG A 134 6.15 -10.28 4.55
CA ARG A 134 6.27 -10.14 3.09
C ARG A 134 7.03 -8.88 2.68
N PHE A 135 6.66 -7.75 3.27
CA PHE A 135 7.19 -6.43 2.90
C PHE A 135 8.37 -5.99 3.74
N GLN A 136 8.72 -6.74 4.80
CA GLN A 136 9.86 -6.48 5.67
C GLN A 136 9.80 -5.11 6.37
N HIS A 137 8.59 -4.66 6.68
CA HIS A 137 8.34 -3.44 7.47
C HIS A 137 7.87 -3.77 8.88
N SER A 138 7.96 -2.83 9.82
CA SER A 138 7.38 -3.02 11.15
C SER A 138 5.85 -3.05 11.08
N LEU A 139 5.19 -3.69 12.05
CA LEU A 139 3.73 -3.71 12.13
C LEU A 139 3.12 -2.30 12.15
N GLU A 140 3.77 -1.37 12.85
CA GLU A 140 3.42 0.05 12.89
C GLU A 140 3.44 0.67 11.49
N THR A 141 4.48 0.38 10.70
CA THR A 141 4.60 0.86 9.31
C THR A 141 3.52 0.26 8.44
N ILE A 142 3.28 -1.06 8.53
CA ILE A 142 2.19 -1.73 7.80
C ILE A 142 0.85 -1.06 8.10
N ASN A 143 0.54 -0.85 9.38
CA ASN A 143 -0.71 -0.24 9.83
C ASN A 143 -0.87 1.20 9.30
N ARG A 144 0.19 2.01 9.43
CA ARG A 144 0.18 3.40 8.94
C ARG A 144 -0.03 3.47 7.43
N ARG A 145 0.68 2.64 6.65
CA ARG A 145 0.56 2.63 5.18
C ARG A 145 -0.81 2.15 4.73
N PHE A 146 -1.36 1.12 5.37
CA PHE A 146 -2.72 0.65 5.12
C PHE A 146 -3.75 1.79 5.28
N HIS A 147 -3.71 2.52 6.39
CA HIS A 147 -4.65 3.61 6.67
C HIS A 147 -4.44 4.83 5.76
N ARG A 148 -3.21 5.11 5.32
CA ARG A 148 -2.95 6.15 4.31
C ARG A 148 -3.65 5.84 3.00
N VAL A 149 -3.51 4.61 2.49
CA VAL A 149 -4.17 4.19 1.24
C VAL A 149 -5.69 4.18 1.41
N LEU A 150 -6.20 3.66 2.53
CA LEU A 150 -7.64 3.68 2.83
C LEU A 150 -8.20 5.11 2.80
N SER A 151 -7.54 6.04 3.48
CA SER A 151 -7.97 7.44 3.52
C SER A 151 -7.95 8.09 2.14
N ALA A 152 -6.92 7.80 1.34
CA ALA A 152 -6.81 8.29 -0.03
C ALA A 152 -7.95 7.74 -0.93
N LEU A 153 -8.27 6.46 -0.80
CA LEU A 153 -9.40 5.84 -1.51
C LEU A 153 -10.74 6.43 -1.07
N CYS A 154 -10.95 6.64 0.23
CA CYS A 154 -12.17 7.29 0.74
C CYS A 154 -12.31 8.73 0.22
N ALA A 155 -11.22 9.48 0.10
CA ALA A 155 -11.24 10.82 -0.47
C ALA A 155 -11.59 10.82 -1.97
N MET A 156 -11.21 9.79 -2.71
CA MET A 156 -11.52 9.63 -4.13
C MET A 156 -12.92 9.02 -4.37
N ALA A 157 -13.50 8.35 -3.38
CA ALA A 157 -14.77 7.64 -3.50
C ALA A 157 -15.94 8.49 -4.06
N PRO A 158 -16.12 9.77 -3.70
CA PRO A 158 -17.21 10.59 -4.25
C PRO A 158 -17.12 10.81 -5.76
N GLU A 159 -15.92 10.79 -6.35
CA GLU A 159 -15.72 10.91 -7.80
C GLU A 159 -16.01 9.58 -8.53
N LEU A 160 -15.76 8.45 -7.87
CA LEU A 160 -15.85 7.12 -8.48
C LEU A 160 -17.20 6.45 -8.26
N ILE A 161 -17.80 6.68 -7.10
CA ILE A 161 -19.06 6.08 -6.66
C ILE A 161 -20.13 7.14 -6.83
N THR A 162 -20.70 7.22 -8.02
CA THR A 162 -21.88 8.06 -8.25
C THR A 162 -23.09 7.36 -7.64
N PRO A 163 -23.77 7.95 -6.64
CA PRO A 163 -25.00 7.39 -6.13
C PRO A 163 -26.04 7.29 -7.27
N PRO A 164 -26.84 6.22 -7.34
CA PRO A 164 -27.95 6.17 -8.28
C PRO A 164 -28.94 7.29 -7.98
N ASN A 165 -29.76 7.65 -8.98
CA ASN A 165 -30.86 8.57 -8.74
C ASN A 165 -31.80 7.97 -7.68
N PHE A 166 -31.88 8.62 -6.51
CA PHE A 166 -32.74 8.21 -5.40
C PHE A 166 -34.14 8.84 -5.44
N ILE A 167 -34.44 9.59 -6.51
CA ILE A 167 -35.72 10.30 -6.67
C ILE A 167 -36.71 9.45 -7.46
N GLU A 168 -36.25 8.70 -8.47
CA GLU A 168 -37.12 7.94 -9.36
C GLU A 168 -36.82 6.45 -9.32
N PRO A 169 -37.84 5.57 -9.32
CA PRO A 169 -37.65 4.14 -9.44
C PRO A 169 -36.94 3.82 -10.75
N HIS A 170 -36.17 2.73 -10.75
CA HIS A 170 -35.41 2.33 -11.94
C HIS A 170 -36.33 2.22 -13.18
N PRO A 171 -35.88 2.61 -14.39
CA PRO A 171 -36.74 2.63 -15.59
C PRO A 171 -37.47 1.31 -15.88
N ARG A 172 -36.90 0.18 -15.48
CA ARG A 172 -37.52 -1.15 -15.62
C ARG A 172 -38.78 -1.33 -14.75
N VAL A 173 -38.85 -0.66 -13.62
CA VAL A 173 -40.02 -0.61 -12.73
C VAL A 173 -40.96 0.49 -13.20
N ALA A 174 -40.44 1.69 -13.48
CA ALA A 174 -41.24 2.84 -13.94
C ALA A 174 -42.05 2.54 -15.21
N ASN A 175 -41.47 1.80 -16.15
CA ASN A 175 -42.09 1.48 -17.44
C ASN A 175 -42.93 0.20 -17.42
N ASN A 176 -43.01 -0.53 -16.29
CA ASN A 176 -43.78 -1.76 -16.20
C ASN A 176 -45.07 -1.52 -15.38
N PRO A 177 -46.25 -1.50 -16.03
CA PRO A 177 -47.53 -1.30 -15.34
C PRO A 177 -47.83 -2.33 -14.23
N ASP A 178 -47.29 -3.54 -14.34
CA ASP A 178 -47.49 -4.61 -13.36
C ASP A 178 -46.63 -4.41 -12.11
N PHE A 179 -45.46 -3.77 -12.23
CA PHE A 179 -44.54 -3.55 -11.11
C PHE A 179 -44.63 -2.15 -10.53
N TYR A 180 -44.96 -1.14 -11.34
CA TYR A 180 -44.96 0.26 -10.93
C TYR A 180 -45.84 0.55 -9.69
N PRO A 181 -47.08 0.03 -9.57
CA PRO A 181 -47.93 0.30 -8.40
C PRO A 181 -47.31 -0.14 -7.07
N TYR A 182 -46.54 -1.23 -7.09
CA TYR A 182 -45.96 -1.85 -5.90
C TYR A 182 -44.57 -1.30 -5.53
N PHE A 183 -43.83 -0.81 -6.52
CA PHE A 183 -42.42 -0.43 -6.36
C PHE A 183 -42.13 1.04 -6.71
N LYS A 184 -43.15 1.89 -6.87
CA LYS A 184 -42.98 3.32 -7.23
C LYS A 184 -42.06 4.11 -6.28
N ASP A 185 -42.03 3.75 -4.99
CA ASP A 185 -41.22 4.40 -3.95
C ASP A 185 -39.96 3.59 -3.60
N CYS A 186 -39.70 2.48 -4.30
CA CYS A 186 -38.55 1.62 -4.07
C CYS A 186 -37.34 2.12 -4.86
N VAL A 187 -36.66 3.12 -4.30
CA VAL A 187 -35.46 3.70 -4.92
C VAL A 187 -34.19 3.24 -4.20
N GLY A 188 -33.15 2.89 -4.96
CA GLY A 188 -31.83 2.51 -4.42
C GLY A 188 -31.62 1.02 -4.10
N ALA A 189 -32.66 0.18 -4.15
CA ALA A 189 -32.56 -1.26 -3.90
C ALA A 189 -32.37 -2.04 -5.21
N MET A 190 -31.16 -2.02 -5.78
CA MET A 190 -30.81 -2.92 -6.88
C MET A 190 -29.46 -3.62 -6.72
N ASP A 191 -28.58 -3.16 -5.83
CA ASP A 191 -27.30 -3.81 -5.61
C ASP A 191 -27.37 -4.81 -4.45
N GLY A 192 -27.58 -6.08 -4.82
CA GLY A 192 -27.23 -7.28 -4.04
C GLY A 192 -28.10 -7.67 -2.84
N THR A 193 -28.85 -6.76 -2.23
CA THR A 193 -29.68 -7.12 -1.05
C THR A 193 -31.07 -7.56 -1.48
N LEU A 194 -31.27 -8.88 -1.60
CA LEU A 194 -32.61 -9.46 -1.79
C LEU A 194 -33.42 -9.26 -0.50
N VAL A 195 -34.29 -8.25 -0.50
CA VAL A 195 -35.31 -8.10 0.54
C VAL A 195 -36.48 -9.02 0.18
N PRO A 196 -36.88 -9.95 1.06
CA PRO A 196 -38.08 -10.75 0.83
C PRO A 196 -39.30 -9.82 0.80
N ALA A 197 -39.93 -9.71 -0.36
CA ALA A 197 -41.16 -8.96 -0.55
C ALA A 197 -42.23 -9.90 -1.10
N TRP A 198 -43.42 -9.86 -0.50
CA TRP A 198 -44.59 -10.59 -0.97
C TRP A 198 -45.73 -9.59 -1.16
N VAL A 199 -46.40 -9.67 -2.31
CA VAL A 199 -47.67 -8.98 -2.52
C VAL A 199 -48.69 -9.58 -1.53
N PRO A 200 -49.40 -8.78 -0.72
CA PRO A 200 -50.47 -9.27 0.15
C PRO A 200 -51.44 -10.15 -0.64
N ARG A 201 -51.90 -11.25 -0.05
CA ARG A 201 -52.74 -12.26 -0.72
C ARG A 201 -54.01 -11.68 -1.35
N VAL A 202 -54.49 -10.53 -0.86
CA VAL A 202 -55.67 -9.82 -1.38
C VAL A 202 -55.39 -9.08 -2.69
N ASP A 203 -54.14 -8.73 -2.96
CA ASP A 203 -53.70 -7.98 -4.15
C ASP A 203 -52.99 -8.88 -5.18
N GLN A 204 -52.80 -10.16 -4.84
CA GLN A 204 -52.38 -11.21 -5.79
C GLN A 204 -53.55 -11.54 -6.71
N HIS A 205 -53.79 -10.72 -7.75
CA HIS A 205 -54.70 -11.10 -8.82
C HIS A 205 -54.12 -12.28 -9.61
N ASP A 206 -54.98 -13.24 -9.98
CA ASP A 206 -54.63 -14.41 -10.79
C ASP A 206 -53.96 -13.97 -12.11
N ILE A 207 -52.62 -13.96 -12.18
CA ILE A 207 -51.84 -13.68 -13.40
C ILE A 207 -52.05 -14.79 -14.46
N ASP A 208 -52.80 -15.86 -14.15
CA ASP A 208 -52.88 -17.09 -14.94
C ASP A 208 -54.23 -17.32 -15.65
N ARG A 209 -54.86 -16.27 -16.20
CA ARG A 209 -55.98 -16.42 -17.14
C ARG A 209 -55.83 -15.54 -18.36
N GLY A 210 -55.03 -15.99 -19.33
CA GLY A 210 -54.92 -15.26 -20.59
C GLY A 210 -53.98 -15.81 -21.67
N LYS A 211 -53.84 -17.12 -21.85
CA LYS A 211 -53.35 -17.68 -23.14
C LYS A 211 -54.13 -18.93 -23.52
N ALA A 212 -55.26 -18.71 -24.19
CA ALA A 212 -55.87 -19.66 -25.10
C ALA A 212 -56.09 -18.95 -26.44
N ALA A 213 -55.22 -19.24 -27.40
CA ALA A 213 -55.44 -19.15 -28.85
C ALA A 213 -54.40 -20.05 -29.52
#